data_AF-A0A939WS59-F1
#
_entry.id   AF-A0A939WS59-F1
#
_cell.length_a   1.000
_cell.length_b   1.000
_cell.length_c   1.000
_cell.angle_alpha   90.00
_cell.angle_beta   90.00
_cell.angle_gamma   90.00
#
_symmetry.space_group_name_H-M   'P 1'
#
loop_
_entity.id
_entity.type
_entity.pdbx_description
1 polymer ?
#
loop_
_entity_poly.entity_id
_entity_poly.type
_entity_poly.pdbx_seq_one_letter_code
_entity_poly.pdbx_strand_id
1 'polypeptide(L)'
;DQKVNIVRAHPGQAEVSENVLKLIAKSEIRESHRNCPKVQDAYSLRCAPQVHGAVRDALRHVEKVITTELNSSTDNPLIFPDEKETISAGNFHGEPIGLVMDYLTAAVSELGSISERRIEQLINPVFNQAPAFLVKNKGLNSGFMIAHVAAASLASENKTQSFPATVDSIPTSAGKEDHVSMGTTAARKCTAVVENTVKIICIELLTAMQAIDFRKPMKAGVGIEPVYKLIRKDVPFMENDAFLHPMFMNVLKKEYEIVKVAEKAVGALK
;
A
#
# COMPACT_ATOMS: atom_id res chain seq x y z
N ASP A 1 16.66 -10.91 7.14
CA ASP A 1 18.12 -11.13 7.21
C ASP A 1 18.72 -10.64 5.91
N GLN A 2 19.84 -9.92 5.95
CA GLN A 2 20.49 -9.38 4.75
C GLN A 2 20.91 -10.48 3.75
N LYS A 3 21.29 -11.67 4.24
CA LYS A 3 21.66 -12.82 3.40
C LYS A 3 20.53 -13.22 2.45
N VAL A 4 19.27 -13.13 2.90
CA VAL A 4 18.08 -13.43 2.08
C VAL A 4 17.94 -12.44 0.92
N ASN A 5 18.28 -11.17 1.16
CA ASN A 5 18.21 -10.15 0.11
C ASN A 5 19.38 -10.25 -0.86
N ILE A 6 20.56 -10.71 -0.40
CA ILE A 6 21.74 -10.91 -1.26
C ILE A 6 21.48 -12.02 -2.29
N VAL A 7 20.87 -13.15 -1.88
CA VAL A 7 20.62 -14.28 -2.81
C VAL A 7 19.46 -14.02 -3.78
N ARG A 8 18.58 -13.07 -3.47
CA ARG A 8 17.49 -12.62 -4.35
C ARG A 8 17.50 -11.10 -4.43
N ALA A 9 18.40 -10.59 -5.26
CA ALA A 9 18.83 -9.19 -5.27
C ALA A 9 17.88 -8.21 -5.98
N HIS A 10 16.59 -8.25 -5.66
CA HIS A 10 15.67 -7.16 -6.05
C HIS A 10 15.91 -5.94 -5.15
N PRO A 11 16.20 -4.75 -5.69
CA PRO A 11 16.51 -3.57 -4.89
C PRO A 11 15.39 -3.20 -3.91
N GLY A 12 14.13 -3.22 -4.38
CA GLY A 12 12.97 -2.91 -3.54
C GLY A 12 12.84 -3.86 -2.35
N GLN A 13 13.17 -5.14 -2.52
CA GLN A 13 13.14 -6.12 -1.43
C GLN A 13 14.15 -5.76 -0.34
N ALA A 14 15.38 -5.39 -0.72
CA ALA A 14 16.43 -5.01 0.22
C ALA A 14 16.04 -3.74 1.00
N GLU A 15 15.49 -2.73 0.32
CA GLU A 15 15.03 -1.47 0.91
C GLU A 15 13.92 -1.71 1.94
N VAL A 16 12.89 -2.48 1.59
CA VAL A 16 11.81 -2.81 2.54
C VAL A 16 12.35 -3.58 3.73
N SER A 17 13.21 -4.56 3.50
CA SER A 17 13.82 -5.32 4.60
C SER A 17 14.61 -4.42 5.54
N GLU A 18 15.34 -3.43 5.03
CA GLU A 18 16.05 -2.45 5.85
C GLU A 18 15.08 -1.58 6.66
N ASN A 19 14.04 -1.05 6.01
CA ASN A 19 13.03 -0.22 6.67
C ASN A 19 12.32 -0.98 7.78
N VAL A 20 11.88 -2.21 7.53
CA VAL A 20 11.23 -3.06 8.54
C VAL A 20 12.16 -3.27 9.74
N LEU A 21 13.44 -3.60 9.50
CA LEU A 21 14.42 -3.80 10.57
C LEU A 21 14.66 -2.53 11.40
N LYS A 22 14.73 -1.36 10.76
CA LYS A 22 14.81 -0.05 11.44
C LYS A 22 13.59 0.19 12.32
N LEU A 23 12.39 0.03 11.77
CA LEU A 23 11.12 0.29 12.46
C LEU A 23 10.94 -0.60 13.70
N ILE A 24 11.26 -1.89 13.59
CA ILE A 24 11.07 -2.87 14.67
C ILE A 24 12.26 -3.02 15.62
N ALA A 25 13.32 -2.22 15.44
CA ALA A 25 14.49 -2.28 16.30
C ALA A 25 14.09 -2.04 17.78
N LYS A 26 14.69 -2.81 18.69
CA LYS A 26 14.41 -2.79 20.14
C LYS A 26 12.93 -3.02 20.53
N SER A 27 12.15 -3.69 19.68
CA SER A 27 10.77 -4.09 20.01
C SER A 27 10.75 -5.18 21.09
N GLU A 28 10.14 -4.90 22.23
CA GLU A 28 9.91 -5.88 23.31
C GLU A 28 8.87 -6.93 22.89
N ILE A 29 7.88 -6.51 22.08
CA ILE A 29 6.89 -7.43 21.49
C ILE A 29 7.58 -8.47 20.61
N ARG A 30 8.52 -8.05 19.76
CA ARG A 30 9.30 -8.99 18.92
C ARG A 30 10.17 -9.89 19.80
N GLU A 31 10.80 -9.34 20.83
CA GLU A 31 11.69 -10.07 21.72
C GLU A 31 10.96 -11.20 22.45
N SER A 32 9.71 -10.97 22.90
CA SER A 32 8.89 -12.00 23.55
C SER A 32 8.61 -13.23 22.66
N HIS A 33 8.81 -13.12 21.35
CA HIS A 33 8.62 -14.20 20.39
C HIS A 33 9.90 -14.93 19.99
N ARG A 34 11.08 -14.66 20.58
CA ARG A 34 12.32 -15.36 20.21
C ARG A 34 12.25 -16.87 20.40
N ASN A 35 11.58 -17.32 21.45
CA ASN A 35 11.42 -18.73 21.79
C ASN A 35 10.00 -19.22 21.49
N CYS A 36 9.37 -18.69 20.44
CA CYS A 36 8.01 -19.06 20.06
C CYS A 36 7.97 -20.48 19.45
N PRO A 37 7.00 -21.33 19.80
CA PRO A 37 6.86 -22.67 19.21
C PRO A 37 6.40 -22.63 17.74
N LYS A 38 5.99 -21.46 17.22
CA LYS A 38 5.62 -21.30 15.81
C LYS A 38 6.86 -21.49 14.94
N VAL A 39 6.79 -22.45 14.01
CA VAL A 39 7.89 -22.77 13.09
C VAL A 39 8.10 -21.65 12.06
N GLN A 40 7.02 -21.07 11.55
CA GLN A 40 7.07 -20.00 10.55
C GLN A 40 5.91 -19.02 10.72
N ASP A 41 6.17 -17.75 10.41
CA ASP A 41 5.13 -16.73 10.27
C ASP A 41 4.38 -16.89 8.94
N ALA A 42 3.12 -16.43 8.94
CA ALA A 42 2.27 -16.33 7.76
C ALA A 42 2.91 -15.42 6.69
N TYR A 43 2.58 -15.67 5.42
CA TYR A 43 3.19 -14.96 4.29
C TYR A 43 2.89 -13.46 4.30
N SER A 44 1.73 -13.03 4.79
CA SER A 44 1.40 -11.60 4.88
C SER A 44 2.37 -10.80 5.77
N LEU A 45 3.07 -11.47 6.68
CA LEU A 45 4.14 -10.92 7.51
C LEU A 45 5.53 -11.23 6.91
N ARG A 46 5.80 -12.52 6.65
CA ARG A 46 7.13 -13.00 6.27
C ARG A 46 7.55 -12.59 4.87
N CYS A 47 6.60 -12.48 3.95
CA CYS A 47 6.85 -12.11 2.55
C CYS A 47 6.69 -10.59 2.31
N ALA A 48 6.51 -9.78 3.35
CA ALA A 48 6.34 -8.34 3.21
C ALA A 48 7.50 -7.66 2.45
N PRO A 49 8.79 -8.01 2.67
CA PRO A 49 9.88 -7.47 1.86
C PRO A 49 9.75 -7.78 0.36
N GLN A 50 9.37 -9.00 0.01
CA GLN A 50 9.24 -9.44 -1.38
C GLN A 50 8.08 -8.72 -2.08
N VAL A 51 6.92 -8.67 -1.44
CA VAL A 51 5.71 -8.07 -2.02
C VAL A 51 5.83 -6.56 -2.08
N HIS A 52 6.14 -5.89 -0.96
CA HIS A 52 6.27 -4.44 -0.95
C HIS A 52 7.47 -3.98 -1.79
N GLY A 53 8.52 -4.80 -1.86
CA GLY A 53 9.70 -4.53 -2.69
C GLY A 53 9.38 -4.56 -4.18
N ALA A 54 8.61 -5.53 -4.65
CA ALA A 54 8.15 -5.58 -6.04
C ALA A 54 7.34 -4.33 -6.43
N VAL A 55 6.53 -3.80 -5.51
CA VAL A 55 5.74 -2.58 -5.74
C VAL A 55 6.62 -1.33 -5.81
N ARG A 56 7.70 -1.27 -5.03
CA ARG A 56 8.71 -0.20 -5.15
C ARG A 56 9.46 -0.25 -6.46
N ASP A 57 9.83 -1.44 -6.91
CA ASP A 57 10.44 -1.62 -8.23
C ASP A 57 9.47 -1.20 -9.35
N ALA A 58 8.17 -1.53 -9.22
CA ALA A 58 7.14 -1.06 -10.14
C ALA A 58 7.01 0.47 -10.16
N LEU A 59 6.99 1.11 -8.99
CA LEU A 59 6.94 2.57 -8.86
C LEU A 59 8.13 3.25 -9.55
N ARG A 60 9.35 2.73 -9.40
CA ARG A 60 10.53 3.24 -10.11
C ARG A 60 10.38 3.18 -11.63
N HIS A 61 9.83 2.08 -12.14
CA HIS A 61 9.57 1.94 -13.57
C HIS A 61 8.54 2.96 -14.05
N VAL A 62 7.43 3.11 -13.31
CA VAL A 62 6.36 4.07 -13.62
C VAL A 62 6.90 5.50 -13.59
N GLU A 63 7.66 5.86 -12.55
CA GLU A 63 8.28 7.17 -12.39
C GLU A 63 9.18 7.51 -13.58
N LYS A 64 10.00 6.56 -14.05
CA LYS A 64 10.84 6.75 -15.23
C LYS A 64 10.03 7.08 -16.49
N VAL A 65 8.95 6.34 -16.74
CA VAL A 65 8.10 6.54 -17.93
C VAL A 65 7.35 7.88 -17.83
N ILE A 66 6.76 8.17 -16.66
CA ILE A 66 6.05 9.44 -16.43
C ILE A 66 7.00 10.64 -16.54
N THR A 67 8.20 10.54 -15.98
CA THR A 67 9.22 11.61 -16.09
C THR A 67 9.61 11.84 -17.55
N THR A 68 9.69 10.78 -18.35
CA THR A 68 10.00 10.91 -19.78
C THR A 68 8.86 11.63 -20.51
N GLU A 69 7.61 11.22 -20.27
CA GLU A 69 6.42 11.85 -20.87
C GLU A 69 6.29 13.34 -20.51
N LEU A 70 6.49 13.69 -19.23
CA LEU A 70 6.43 15.07 -18.74
C LEU A 70 7.44 16.00 -19.42
N ASN A 71 8.53 15.46 -19.95
CA ASN A 71 9.57 16.20 -20.65
C ASN A 71 9.53 15.98 -22.19
N SER A 72 8.44 15.41 -22.71
CA SER A 72 8.27 15.13 -24.14
C SER A 72 7.30 16.10 -24.81
N SER A 73 7.52 16.35 -26.10
CA SER A 73 6.55 17.06 -26.95
C SER A 73 5.49 16.08 -27.44
N THR A 74 4.32 16.07 -26.79
CA THR A 74 3.21 15.15 -27.08
C THR A 74 2.14 15.74 -28.01
N ASP A 75 2.26 17.01 -28.40
CA ASP A 75 1.35 17.65 -29.36
C ASP A 75 1.70 17.28 -30.81
N ASN A 76 0.86 17.68 -31.77
CA ASN A 76 1.05 17.47 -33.19
C ASN A 76 0.38 18.59 -34.03
N PRO A 77 1.02 19.12 -35.09
CA PRO A 77 2.31 18.70 -35.66
C PRO A 77 3.52 19.19 -34.86
N LEU A 78 4.65 18.51 -35.05
CA LEU A 78 5.94 18.94 -34.53
C LEU A 78 6.60 19.93 -35.51
N ILE A 79 7.09 21.04 -34.98
CA ILE A 79 7.76 22.09 -35.76
C ILE A 79 9.25 22.05 -35.43
N PHE A 80 10.08 21.97 -36.47
CA PHE A 80 11.55 21.91 -36.40
C PHE A 80 12.11 23.15 -37.14
N PRO A 81 12.26 24.30 -36.44
CA PRO A 81 12.51 25.58 -37.08
C PRO A 81 13.88 25.69 -37.76
N ASP A 82 14.90 25.06 -37.18
CA ASP A 82 16.27 25.10 -37.70
C ASP A 82 16.37 24.35 -39.04
N GLU A 83 15.60 23.28 -39.18
CA GLU A 83 15.41 22.49 -40.39
C GLU A 83 14.37 23.09 -41.34
N LYS A 84 13.57 24.07 -40.87
CA LYS A 84 12.38 24.63 -41.55
C LYS A 84 11.36 23.54 -41.93
N GLU A 85 11.21 22.55 -41.06
CA GLU A 85 10.31 21.41 -41.27
C GLU A 85 9.12 21.43 -40.32
N THR A 86 8.02 20.84 -40.79
CA THR A 86 6.83 20.56 -39.98
C THR A 86 6.43 19.11 -40.23
N ILE A 87 6.44 18.30 -39.18
CA ILE A 87 6.24 16.86 -39.24
C ILE A 87 4.94 16.51 -38.53
N SER A 88 4.03 15.84 -39.25
CA SER A 88 2.86 15.21 -38.64
C SER A 88 3.24 13.80 -38.16
N ALA A 89 3.11 13.55 -36.87
CA ALA A 89 3.46 12.31 -36.18
C ALA A 89 2.36 11.90 -35.19
N GLY A 90 2.64 10.91 -34.34
CA GLY A 90 1.70 10.31 -33.39
C GLY A 90 2.08 10.45 -31.92
N ASN A 91 2.88 11.46 -31.55
CA ASN A 91 3.37 11.61 -30.17
C ASN A 91 2.25 11.86 -29.13
N PHE A 92 1.02 12.19 -29.57
CA PHE A 92 -0.16 12.30 -28.70
C PHE A 92 -0.69 10.94 -28.23
N HIS A 93 -0.23 9.83 -28.80
CA HIS A 93 -0.72 8.50 -28.45
C HIS A 93 -0.15 8.03 -27.10
N GLY A 94 -0.94 8.17 -26.03
CA GLY A 94 -0.53 7.89 -24.64
C GLY A 94 -0.39 6.42 -24.26
N GLU A 95 0.04 5.54 -25.18
CA GLU A 95 0.26 4.11 -24.90
C GLU A 95 1.28 3.88 -23.77
N PRO A 96 2.44 4.58 -23.74
CA PRO A 96 3.41 4.38 -22.68
C PRO A 96 2.82 4.66 -21.29
N ILE A 97 2.01 5.71 -21.18
CA ILE A 97 1.35 6.09 -19.91
C ILE A 97 0.28 5.09 -19.54
N GLY A 98 -0.58 4.69 -20.48
CA GLY A 98 -1.62 3.71 -20.20
C GLY A 98 -1.05 2.41 -19.63
N LEU A 99 -0.04 1.85 -20.29
CA LEU A 99 0.57 0.57 -19.89
C LEU A 99 1.18 0.64 -18.48
N VAL A 100 1.87 1.72 -18.13
CA VAL A 100 2.44 1.87 -16.78
C VAL A 100 1.38 2.14 -15.72
N MET A 101 0.25 2.78 -16.07
CA MET A 101 -0.87 2.95 -15.14
C MET A 101 -1.58 1.63 -14.84
N ASP A 102 -1.81 0.77 -15.83
CA ASP A 102 -2.36 -0.57 -15.58
C ASP A 102 -1.36 -1.45 -14.81
N TYR A 103 -0.06 -1.35 -15.11
CA TYR A 103 0.99 -2.01 -14.32
C TYR A 103 0.98 -1.56 -12.86
N LEU A 104 0.90 -0.24 -12.62
CA LEU A 104 0.83 0.31 -11.26
C LEU A 104 -0.45 -0.10 -10.54
N THR A 105 -1.59 -0.15 -11.25
CA THR A 105 -2.88 -0.59 -10.72
C THR A 105 -2.77 -2.00 -10.14
N ALA A 106 -2.17 -2.93 -10.89
CA ALA A 106 -1.94 -4.29 -10.39
C ALA A 106 -0.98 -4.32 -9.19
N ALA A 107 0.12 -3.55 -9.25
CA ALA A 107 1.12 -3.51 -8.17
C ALA A 107 0.53 -2.96 -6.85
N VAL A 108 -0.22 -1.86 -6.89
CA VAL A 108 -0.84 -1.26 -5.71
C VAL A 108 -1.97 -2.14 -5.16
N SER A 109 -2.71 -2.84 -6.02
CA SER A 109 -3.72 -3.81 -5.59
C SER A 109 -3.14 -4.90 -4.68
N GLU A 110 -1.91 -5.34 -4.96
CA GLU A 110 -1.21 -6.32 -4.12
C GLU A 110 -0.82 -5.76 -2.73
N LEU A 111 -0.53 -4.45 -2.61
CA LEU A 111 -0.34 -3.81 -1.30
C LEU A 111 -1.63 -3.84 -0.46
N GLY A 112 -2.77 -3.52 -1.09
CA GLY A 112 -4.07 -3.60 -0.44
C GLY A 112 -4.39 -5.03 -0.01
N SER A 113 -4.18 -6.00 -0.91
CA SER A 113 -4.38 -7.43 -0.67
C SER A 113 -3.58 -7.94 0.54
N ILE A 114 -2.26 -7.69 0.57
CA ILE A 114 -1.42 -8.18 1.67
C ILE A 114 -1.69 -7.45 3.00
N SER A 115 -2.07 -6.17 2.96
CA SER A 115 -2.49 -5.40 4.13
C SER A 115 -3.77 -5.96 4.74
N GLU A 116 -4.76 -6.27 3.90
CA GLU A 116 -6.01 -6.89 4.34
C GLU A 116 -5.77 -8.27 4.97
N ARG A 117 -4.86 -9.08 4.42
CA ARG A 117 -4.44 -10.34 5.06
C ARG A 117 -3.77 -10.13 6.41
N ARG A 118 -3.09 -9.00 6.67
CA ARG A 118 -2.54 -8.68 8.00
C ARG A 118 -3.63 -8.25 8.98
N ILE A 119 -4.67 -7.56 8.53
CA ILE A 119 -5.86 -7.27 9.35
C ILE A 119 -6.48 -8.57 9.85
N GLU A 120 -6.68 -9.55 8.96
CA GLU A 120 -7.19 -10.88 9.33
C GLU A 120 -6.34 -11.53 10.43
N GLN A 121 -5.01 -11.54 10.25
CA GLN A 121 -4.08 -12.13 11.23
C GLN A 121 -4.16 -11.44 12.60
N LEU A 122 -4.45 -10.14 12.62
CA LEU A 122 -4.56 -9.36 13.85
C LEU A 122 -5.88 -9.60 14.58
N ILE A 123 -6.99 -9.83 13.88
CA ILE A 123 -8.31 -9.98 14.52
C ILE A 123 -8.67 -11.43 14.86
N ASN A 124 -8.03 -12.40 14.20
CA ASN A 124 -8.37 -13.81 14.37
C ASN A 124 -7.65 -14.42 15.59
N PRO A 125 -8.39 -14.96 16.59
CA PRO A 125 -7.81 -15.54 17.80
C PRO A 125 -6.98 -16.81 17.58
N VAL A 126 -7.07 -17.42 16.40
CA VAL A 126 -6.21 -18.55 16.01
C VAL A 126 -4.77 -18.07 15.75
N PHE A 127 -4.63 -16.85 15.25
CA PHE A 127 -3.35 -16.31 14.80
C PHE A 127 -2.78 -15.27 15.77
N ASN A 128 -3.65 -14.37 16.25
CA ASN A 128 -3.34 -13.39 17.28
C ASN A 128 -3.26 -14.10 18.64
N GLN A 129 -2.52 -13.53 19.60
CA GLN A 129 -2.58 -13.99 21.01
C GLN A 129 -3.37 -12.96 21.82
N ALA A 130 -4.53 -12.57 21.29
CA ALA A 130 -5.42 -11.55 21.83
C ALA A 130 -6.87 -12.04 21.74
N PRO A 131 -7.85 -11.32 22.30
CA PRO A 131 -9.25 -11.65 22.08
C PRO A 131 -9.63 -11.58 20.59
N ALA A 132 -10.63 -12.38 20.20
CA ALA A 132 -11.22 -12.30 18.87
C ALA A 132 -11.71 -10.88 18.57
N PHE A 133 -11.42 -10.40 17.36
CA PHE A 133 -11.78 -9.05 16.89
C PHE A 133 -11.22 -7.89 17.73
N LEU A 134 -10.20 -8.18 18.57
CA LEU A 134 -9.49 -7.21 19.40
C LEU A 134 -10.41 -6.38 20.31
N VAL A 135 -11.39 -7.05 20.93
CA VAL A 135 -12.33 -6.41 21.88
C VAL A 135 -12.56 -7.30 23.10
N LYS A 136 -12.87 -6.68 24.25
CA LYS A 136 -13.27 -7.43 25.45
C LYS A 136 -14.72 -7.90 25.31
N ASN A 137 -15.10 -8.93 26.09
CA ASN A 137 -16.47 -9.44 26.15
C ASN A 137 -17.06 -9.81 24.77
N LYS A 138 -16.35 -10.70 24.03
CA LYS A 138 -16.80 -11.19 22.72
C LYS A 138 -18.23 -11.75 22.81
N GLY A 139 -19.05 -11.47 21.80
CA GLY A 139 -20.46 -11.90 21.73
C GLY A 139 -21.45 -10.79 22.09
N LEU A 140 -21.07 -9.86 22.98
CA LEU A 140 -21.76 -8.59 23.15
C LEU A 140 -21.14 -7.51 22.25
N ASN A 141 -19.82 -7.49 22.17
CA ASN A 141 -19.06 -6.60 21.31
C ASN A 141 -18.57 -7.32 20.03
N SER A 142 -18.56 -6.60 18.91
CA SER A 142 -18.08 -7.05 17.60
C SER A 142 -16.68 -6.54 17.26
N GLY A 143 -16.19 -5.52 17.95
CA GLY A 143 -14.83 -5.01 17.80
C GLY A 143 -14.51 -4.58 16.38
N PHE A 144 -13.38 -5.07 15.85
CA PHE A 144 -12.89 -4.76 14.51
C PHE A 144 -13.48 -5.63 13.39
N MET A 145 -14.50 -6.45 13.67
CA MET A 145 -15.10 -7.36 12.69
C MET A 145 -15.56 -6.63 11.41
N ILE A 146 -16.37 -5.58 11.55
CA ILE A 146 -16.91 -4.86 10.38
C ILE A 146 -15.85 -3.98 9.70
N ALA A 147 -14.84 -3.50 10.45
CA ALA A 147 -13.71 -2.81 9.84
C ALA A 147 -12.94 -3.73 8.88
N HIS A 148 -12.78 -5.01 9.26
CA HIS A 148 -12.19 -6.01 8.38
C HIS A 148 -13.06 -6.30 7.16
N VAL A 149 -14.37 -6.40 7.32
CA VAL A 149 -15.30 -6.55 6.17
C VAL A 149 -15.15 -5.39 5.18
N ALA A 150 -15.03 -4.15 5.68
CA ALA A 150 -14.79 -2.99 4.82
C ALA A 150 -13.45 -3.09 4.06
N ALA A 151 -12.36 -3.48 4.75
CA ALA A 151 -11.06 -3.71 4.10
C ALA A 151 -11.13 -4.82 3.03
N ALA A 152 -11.81 -5.93 3.34
CA ALA A 152 -12.01 -7.05 2.41
C ALA A 152 -12.81 -6.64 1.16
N SER A 153 -13.85 -5.82 1.34
CA SER A 153 -14.62 -5.27 0.22
C SER A 153 -13.75 -4.44 -0.72
N LEU A 154 -12.96 -3.52 -0.17
CA LEU A 154 -12.05 -2.65 -0.93
C LEU A 154 -10.96 -3.46 -1.65
N ALA A 155 -10.37 -4.44 -0.96
CA ALA A 155 -9.37 -5.33 -1.56
C ALA A 155 -9.97 -6.17 -2.71
N SER A 156 -11.24 -6.56 -2.60
CA SER A 156 -11.94 -7.26 -3.67
C SER A 156 -12.26 -6.36 -4.85
N GLU A 157 -12.68 -5.11 -4.61
CA GLU A 157 -12.98 -4.13 -5.66
C GLU A 157 -11.73 -3.82 -6.52
N ASN A 158 -10.56 -3.71 -5.89
CA ASN A 158 -9.29 -3.50 -6.58
C ASN A 158 -8.97 -4.60 -7.62
N LYS A 159 -9.43 -5.84 -7.40
CA LYS A 159 -9.21 -6.95 -8.34
C LYS A 159 -9.92 -6.69 -9.67
N THR A 160 -11.18 -6.25 -9.61
CA THR A 160 -11.96 -5.90 -10.80
C THR A 160 -11.33 -4.72 -11.54
N GLN A 161 -10.81 -3.73 -10.81
CA GLN A 161 -10.10 -2.58 -11.38
C GLN A 161 -8.74 -2.96 -12.00
N SER A 162 -8.18 -4.13 -11.68
CA SER A 162 -6.87 -4.56 -12.17
C SER A 162 -6.90 -5.19 -13.57
N PHE A 163 -8.08 -5.42 -14.17
CA PHE A 163 -8.14 -5.81 -15.58
C PHE A 163 -7.62 -4.65 -16.44
N PRO A 164 -6.58 -4.80 -17.29
CA PRO A 164 -5.98 -3.68 -18.00
C PRO A 164 -6.99 -2.94 -18.89
N ALA A 165 -6.97 -1.61 -18.87
CA ALA A 165 -7.74 -0.82 -19.83
C ALA A 165 -7.02 -0.71 -21.19
N THR A 166 -5.69 -0.78 -21.20
CA THR A 166 -4.89 -0.65 -22.43
C THR A 166 -4.93 -1.86 -23.35
N VAL A 167 -5.60 -2.94 -22.97
CA VAL A 167 -5.86 -4.08 -23.88
C VAL A 167 -7.12 -3.86 -24.72
N ASP A 168 -7.81 -2.74 -24.53
CA ASP A 168 -8.98 -2.33 -25.30
C ASP A 168 -8.66 -1.15 -26.23
N SER A 169 -9.36 -1.08 -27.36
CA SER A 169 -9.30 0.02 -28.31
C SER A 169 -10.56 0.01 -29.16
N ILE A 170 -11.22 1.16 -29.31
CA ILE A 170 -12.43 1.31 -30.13
C ILE A 170 -12.18 2.40 -31.17
N PRO A 171 -12.34 2.11 -32.48
CA PRO A 171 -12.04 3.07 -33.53
C PRO A 171 -13.02 4.24 -33.50
N THR A 172 -12.50 5.46 -33.62
CA THR A 172 -13.27 6.70 -33.71
C THR A 172 -12.99 7.44 -35.01
N SER A 173 -13.70 8.54 -35.23
CA SER A 173 -13.40 9.47 -36.33
C SER A 173 -13.40 8.80 -37.72
N ALA A 174 -14.41 7.94 -37.96
CA ALA A 174 -14.56 7.15 -39.19
C ALA A 174 -13.32 6.29 -39.56
N GLY A 175 -12.64 5.73 -38.55
CA GLY A 175 -11.46 4.89 -38.73
C GLY A 175 -10.16 5.67 -38.92
N LYS A 176 -10.15 6.97 -38.64
CA LYS A 176 -8.91 7.77 -38.59
C LYS A 176 -8.14 7.57 -37.29
N GLU A 177 -8.87 7.40 -36.20
CA GLU A 177 -8.34 7.02 -34.89
C GLU A 177 -8.71 5.55 -34.69
N ASP A 178 -8.08 4.66 -35.45
CA ASP A 178 -8.40 3.23 -35.47
C ASP A 178 -7.77 2.45 -34.30
N HIS A 179 -6.79 3.05 -33.63
CA HIS A 179 -6.16 2.56 -32.41
C HIS A 179 -5.98 3.69 -31.38
N VAL A 180 -6.33 3.43 -30.12
CA VAL A 180 -6.18 4.37 -28.99
C VAL A 180 -5.69 3.64 -27.74
N SER A 181 -5.06 4.37 -26.81
CA SER A 181 -4.39 3.74 -25.66
C SER A 181 -5.26 3.46 -24.44
N MET A 182 -6.46 4.04 -24.38
CA MET A 182 -7.28 4.05 -23.17
C MET A 182 -6.55 4.58 -21.91
N GLY A 183 -5.47 5.36 -22.09
CA GLY A 183 -4.56 5.76 -21.01
C GLY A 183 -5.24 6.52 -19.86
N THR A 184 -6.20 7.40 -20.17
CA THR A 184 -6.99 8.11 -19.16
C THR A 184 -7.84 7.17 -18.31
N THR A 185 -8.39 6.12 -18.91
CA THR A 185 -9.16 5.09 -18.18
C THR A 185 -8.24 4.29 -17.27
N ALA A 186 -7.06 3.87 -17.77
CA ALA A 186 -6.04 3.20 -16.95
C ALA A 186 -5.63 4.07 -15.74
N ALA A 187 -5.38 5.36 -15.95
CA ALA A 187 -5.03 6.29 -14.88
C ALA A 187 -6.15 6.45 -13.83
N ARG A 188 -7.41 6.59 -14.25
CA ARG A 188 -8.56 6.70 -13.33
C ARG A 188 -8.73 5.45 -12.47
N LYS A 189 -8.56 4.26 -13.07
CA LYS A 189 -8.60 2.98 -12.35
C LYS A 189 -7.47 2.90 -11.32
N CYS A 190 -6.25 3.30 -11.72
CA CYS A 190 -5.10 3.37 -10.82
C CYS A 190 -5.38 4.28 -9.61
N THR A 191 -5.93 5.48 -9.83
CA THR A 191 -6.28 6.40 -8.74
C THR A 191 -7.27 5.77 -7.76
N ALA A 192 -8.34 5.14 -8.25
CA ALA A 192 -9.33 4.47 -7.40
C ALA A 192 -8.69 3.35 -6.54
N VAL A 193 -7.79 2.55 -7.14
CA VAL A 193 -7.06 1.49 -6.43
C VAL A 193 -6.12 2.06 -5.36
N VAL A 194 -5.43 3.17 -5.64
CA VAL A 194 -4.59 3.86 -4.66
C VAL A 194 -5.43 4.33 -3.47
N GLU A 195 -6.55 5.01 -3.72
CA GLU A 195 -7.45 5.48 -2.66
C GLU A 195 -8.00 4.33 -1.81
N ASN A 196 -8.40 3.24 -2.44
CA ASN A 196 -8.86 2.04 -1.74
C ASN A 196 -7.76 1.42 -0.88
N THR A 197 -6.54 1.36 -1.41
CA THR A 197 -5.37 0.82 -0.69
C THR A 197 -5.01 1.67 0.53
N VAL A 198 -5.06 3.01 0.41
CA VAL A 198 -4.87 3.92 1.55
C VAL A 198 -5.91 3.65 2.65
N LYS A 199 -7.18 3.47 2.28
CA LYS A 199 -8.26 3.13 3.24
C LYS A 199 -7.98 1.80 3.95
N ILE A 200 -7.54 0.77 3.22
CA ILE A 200 -7.18 -0.55 3.80
C ILE A 200 -6.03 -0.39 4.80
N ILE A 201 -4.96 0.32 4.43
CA ILE A 201 -3.80 0.57 5.31
C ILE A 201 -4.21 1.34 6.57
N CYS A 202 -5.12 2.32 6.46
CA CYS A 202 -5.65 3.04 7.63
C CYS A 202 -6.42 2.10 8.58
N ILE A 203 -7.19 1.16 8.04
CA ILE A 203 -7.87 0.13 8.85
C ILE A 203 -6.83 -0.80 9.51
N GLU A 204 -5.78 -1.18 8.78
CA GLU A 204 -4.67 -1.97 9.33
C GLU A 204 -4.00 -1.24 10.50
N LEU A 205 -3.71 0.05 10.35
CA LEU A 205 -3.12 0.87 11.41
C LEU A 205 -4.01 0.94 12.65
N LEU A 206 -5.31 1.20 12.49
CA LEU A 206 -6.26 1.18 13.60
C LEU A 206 -6.24 -0.16 14.35
N THR A 207 -6.32 -1.24 13.59
CA THR A 207 -6.34 -2.62 14.10
C THR A 207 -5.02 -2.94 14.81
N ALA A 208 -3.89 -2.52 14.24
CA ALA A 208 -2.56 -2.73 14.81
C ALA A 208 -2.35 -1.95 16.11
N MET A 209 -2.84 -0.70 16.20
CA MET A 209 -2.78 0.07 17.45
C MET A 209 -3.58 -0.63 18.55
N GLN A 210 -4.76 -1.16 18.23
CA GLN A 210 -5.55 -1.97 19.15
C GLN A 210 -4.80 -3.24 19.58
N ALA A 211 -4.18 -3.95 18.64
CA ALA A 211 -3.41 -5.14 18.96
C ALA A 211 -2.21 -4.85 19.87
N ILE A 212 -1.51 -3.72 19.67
CA ILE A 212 -0.41 -3.27 20.54
C ILE A 212 -0.91 -3.03 21.97
N ASP A 213 -2.10 -2.47 22.16
CA ASP A 213 -2.66 -2.29 23.51
C ASP A 213 -2.84 -3.60 24.27
N PHE A 214 -3.23 -4.69 23.60
CA PHE A 214 -3.30 -6.03 24.19
C PHE A 214 -1.92 -6.64 24.49
N ARG A 215 -0.82 -6.01 24.07
CA ARG A 215 0.56 -6.42 24.39
C ARG A 215 1.18 -5.67 25.55
N LYS A 216 0.49 -4.67 26.09
CA LYS A 216 0.99 -3.92 27.26
C LYS A 216 1.25 -4.85 28.45
N PRO A 217 2.32 -4.60 29.24
CA PRO A 217 3.15 -3.38 29.22
C PRO A 217 4.29 -3.37 28.19
N MET A 218 4.42 -4.38 27.30
CA MET A 218 5.49 -4.42 26.30
C MET A 218 5.38 -3.26 25.29
N LYS A 219 6.54 -2.73 24.89
CA LYS A 219 6.67 -1.64 23.92
C LYS A 219 6.94 -2.15 22.51
N ALA A 220 6.46 -1.39 21.52
CA ALA A 220 6.77 -1.63 20.13
C ALA A 220 8.20 -1.19 19.79
N GLY A 221 8.64 -1.43 18.55
CA GLY A 221 9.96 -1.01 18.10
C GLY A 221 10.11 0.51 18.06
N VAL A 222 11.36 1.00 18.03
CA VAL A 222 11.69 2.43 18.13
C VAL A 222 11.03 3.30 17.05
N GLY A 223 10.74 2.76 15.87
CA GLY A 223 10.03 3.48 14.82
C GLY A 223 8.51 3.42 14.95
N ILE A 224 7.98 2.40 15.61
CA ILE A 224 6.54 2.17 15.77
C ILE A 224 5.99 2.84 17.02
N GLU A 225 6.74 2.87 18.12
CA GLU A 225 6.29 3.46 19.39
C GLU A 225 5.88 4.95 19.27
N PRO A 226 6.61 5.82 18.52
CA PRO A 226 6.18 7.20 18.30
C PRO A 226 4.91 7.31 17.43
N VAL A 227 4.78 6.43 16.42
CA VAL A 227 3.57 6.36 15.58
C VAL A 227 2.37 5.90 16.40
N TYR A 228 2.56 4.91 17.28
CA TYR A 228 1.55 4.46 18.23
C TYR A 228 1.06 5.61 19.11
N LYS A 229 1.99 6.38 19.69
CA LYS A 229 1.65 7.55 20.51
C LYS A 229 0.92 8.63 19.69
N LEU A 230 1.34 8.88 18.45
CA LEU A 230 0.68 9.84 17.56
C LEU A 230 -0.78 9.45 17.31
N ILE A 231 -1.04 8.19 16.92
CA ILE A 231 -2.39 7.73 16.61
C ILE A 231 -3.25 7.71 17.87
N ARG A 232 -2.71 7.24 19.01
CA ARG A 232 -3.44 7.14 20.28
C ARG A 232 -3.85 8.48 20.90
N LYS A 233 -3.32 9.62 20.44
CA LYS A 233 -3.84 10.94 20.83
C LYS A 233 -5.31 11.12 20.46
N ASP A 234 -5.71 10.65 19.29
CA ASP A 234 -7.05 10.88 18.73
C ASP A 234 -7.86 9.59 18.49
N VAL A 235 -7.26 8.44 18.78
CA VAL A 235 -7.88 7.11 18.66
C VAL A 235 -7.71 6.37 19.98
N PRO A 236 -8.67 6.45 20.91
CA PRO A 236 -8.57 5.76 22.19
C PRO A 236 -8.64 4.24 22.03
N PHE A 237 -8.17 3.51 23.05
CA PHE A 237 -8.36 2.06 23.13
C PHE A 237 -9.86 1.75 23.16
N MET A 238 -10.29 0.82 22.30
CA MET A 238 -11.70 0.44 22.20
C MET A 238 -11.98 -0.74 23.13
N GLU A 239 -12.50 -0.47 24.32
CA GLU A 239 -12.84 -1.52 25.29
C GLU A 239 -14.18 -2.20 24.97
N ASN A 240 -15.16 -1.42 24.52
CA ASN A 240 -16.48 -1.85 24.05
C ASN A 240 -16.73 -1.26 22.65
N ASP A 241 -17.73 -1.76 21.94
CA ASP A 241 -18.08 -1.28 20.61
C ASP A 241 -18.31 0.24 20.59
N ALA A 242 -17.71 0.88 19.59
CA ALA A 242 -17.82 2.31 19.34
C ALA A 242 -17.95 2.56 17.84
N PHE A 243 -18.46 3.74 17.49
CA PHE A 243 -18.51 4.16 16.09
C PHE A 243 -17.08 4.37 15.56
N LEU A 244 -16.61 3.47 14.69
CA LEU A 244 -15.22 3.45 14.21
C LEU A 244 -14.88 4.52 13.17
N HIS A 245 -15.86 5.05 12.44
CA HIS A 245 -15.60 5.94 11.31
C HIS A 245 -14.84 7.24 11.71
N PRO A 246 -15.18 7.94 12.81
CA PRO A 246 -14.39 9.09 13.27
C PRO A 246 -12.94 8.73 13.60
N MET A 247 -12.71 7.55 14.18
CA MET A 247 -11.36 7.05 14.48
C MET A 247 -10.57 6.78 13.19
N PHE A 248 -11.22 6.18 12.20
CA PHE A 248 -10.66 5.99 10.86
C PHE A 248 -10.27 7.32 10.22
N MET A 249 -11.14 8.32 10.25
CA MET A 249 -10.84 9.65 9.72
C MET A 249 -9.67 10.31 10.45
N ASN A 250 -9.52 10.07 11.76
CA ASN A 250 -8.38 10.58 12.54
C ASN A 250 -7.04 9.92 12.15
N VAL A 251 -7.05 8.68 11.65
CA VAL A 251 -5.85 8.03 11.09
C VAL A 251 -5.59 8.54 9.68
N LEU A 252 -6.62 8.59 8.83
CA LEU A 252 -6.51 9.00 7.43
C LEU A 252 -5.92 10.42 7.31
N LYS A 253 -6.36 11.36 8.15
CA LYS A 253 -5.83 12.74 8.17
C LYS A 253 -4.35 12.85 8.56
N LYS A 254 -3.75 11.79 9.12
CA LYS A 254 -2.35 11.74 9.58
C LYS A 254 -1.41 10.99 8.63
N GLU A 255 -1.86 10.58 7.45
CA GLU A 255 -1.07 9.79 6.50
C GLU A 255 0.38 10.29 6.35
N TYR A 256 0.55 11.57 6.01
CA TYR A 256 1.88 12.19 5.85
C TYR A 256 2.62 12.41 7.17
N GLU A 257 1.92 12.57 8.30
CA GLU A 257 2.54 12.76 9.61
C GLU A 257 3.13 11.45 10.15
N ILE A 258 2.47 10.32 9.88
CA ILE A 258 2.89 8.98 10.32
C ILE A 258 4.30 8.67 9.80
N VAL A 259 4.55 8.89 8.50
CA VAL A 259 5.86 8.64 7.88
C VAL A 259 6.92 9.56 8.51
N LYS A 260 6.64 10.87 8.61
CA LYS A 260 7.57 11.84 9.22
C LYS A 260 7.93 11.49 10.66
N VAL A 261 6.97 11.04 11.46
CA VAL A 261 7.19 10.65 12.85
C VAL A 261 8.06 9.39 12.96
N ALA A 262 7.83 8.40 12.09
CA ALA A 262 8.68 7.22 12.03
C ALA A 262 10.11 7.58 11.62
N GLU A 263 10.29 8.37 10.57
CA GLU A 263 11.60 8.80 10.06
C GLU A 263 12.37 9.66 11.06
N LYS A 264 11.69 10.54 11.80
CA LYS A 264 12.32 11.29 12.90
C LYS A 264 12.93 10.37 13.96
N ALA A 265 12.35 9.19 14.16
CA ALA A 265 12.80 8.22 15.15
C ALA A 265 13.92 7.29 14.65
N VAL A 266 13.92 6.92 13.37
CA VAL A 266 14.83 5.89 12.83
C VAL A 266 15.72 6.35 11.66
N GLY A 267 15.66 7.63 11.31
CA GLY A 267 16.26 8.19 10.10
C GLY A 267 15.38 7.96 8.86
N ALA A 268 15.84 8.48 7.73
CA ALA A 268 15.13 8.35 6.45
C ALA A 268 14.84 6.88 6.11
N LEU A 269 13.59 6.63 5.73
CA LEU A 269 13.17 5.35 5.16
C LEU A 269 13.46 5.38 3.66
N LYS A 270 13.88 4.24 3.13
CA LYS A 270 14.14 4.07 1.69
C LYS A 270 12.84 3.82 0.94
#